data_AF-A0A838NWD9-F1
#
_entry.id   AF-A0A838NWD9-F1
#
_cell.length_a   1.000
_cell.length_b   1.000
_cell.length_c   1.000
_cell.angle_alpha   90.00
_cell.angle_beta   90.00
_cell.angle_gamma   90.00
#
_symmetry.space_group_name_H-M   'P 1'
#
loop_
_entity.id
_entity.type
_entity.pdbx_description
1 polymer ?
#
loop_
_entity_poly.entity_id
_entity_poly.type
_entity_poly.pdbx_seq_one_letter_code
_entity_poly.pdbx_strand_id
1 'polypeptide(L)'
;MSSGGGQSDRLPAITSLDPDPRRPGAVRVEIAGARFAAIPREVVALEELAVGRVVDAELQQRLGAAADAEAAFRTVLRALERR
;
A
#
# COMPACT_ATOMS: atom_id res chain seq x y z
N MET A 1 -37.08 2.55 -12.50
CA MET A 1 -35.72 2.88 -12.96
C MET A 1 -34.77 2.00 -12.17
N SER A 2 -34.12 1.10 -12.89
CA SER A 2 -33.23 0.06 -12.38
C SER A 2 -31.91 0.62 -11.86
N SER A 3 -31.19 -0.26 -11.15
CA SER A 3 -29.74 -0.23 -10.88
C SER A 3 -29.35 0.54 -9.61
N GLY A 4 -28.65 -0.02 -8.64
CA GLY A 4 -28.09 -1.36 -8.50
C GLY A 4 -27.74 -1.58 -7.02
N GLY A 5 -28.20 -2.68 -6.46
CA GLY A 5 -27.85 -3.10 -5.11
C GLY A 5 -26.43 -3.66 -5.05
N GLY A 6 -25.80 -3.50 -3.88
CA GLY A 6 -24.84 -4.45 -3.32
C GLY A 6 -23.42 -4.41 -3.89
N GLN A 7 -22.64 -3.37 -3.58
CA GLN A 7 -21.18 -3.38 -3.78
C GLN A 7 -20.39 -3.12 -2.48
N SER A 8 -20.96 -3.41 -1.31
CA SER A 8 -20.35 -3.00 -0.02
C SER A 8 -19.88 -4.15 0.89
N ASP A 9 -19.93 -5.41 0.44
CA ASP A 9 -19.55 -6.56 1.29
C ASP A 9 -18.33 -7.34 0.77
N ARG A 10 -17.68 -6.87 -0.31
CA ARG A 10 -16.41 -7.46 -0.75
C ARG A 10 -15.28 -6.69 -0.10
N LEU A 11 -14.59 -7.35 0.84
CA LEU A 11 -13.37 -6.82 1.41
C LEU A 11 -12.40 -6.42 0.28
N PRO A 12 -11.78 -5.23 0.38
CA PRO A 12 -10.91 -4.74 -0.67
C PRO A 12 -9.70 -5.66 -0.81
N ALA A 13 -9.24 -5.90 -2.04
CA ALA A 13 -8.13 -6.80 -2.32
C ALA A 13 -6.98 -6.06 -3.00
N ILE A 14 -5.76 -6.53 -2.80
CA ILE A 14 -4.57 -6.03 -3.49
C ILE A 14 -4.71 -6.32 -4.98
N THR A 15 -4.64 -5.29 -5.82
CA THR A 15 -4.76 -5.41 -7.27
C THR A 15 -3.43 -5.28 -8.00
N SER A 16 -2.44 -4.62 -7.39
CA SER A 16 -1.07 -4.56 -7.93
C SER A 16 -0.01 -4.43 -6.85
N LEU A 17 1.19 -4.96 -7.15
CA LEU A 17 2.42 -4.87 -6.37
C LEU A 17 3.59 -4.65 -7.32
N ASP A 18 3.90 -3.39 -7.61
CA ASP A 18 4.95 -3.02 -8.56
C ASP A 18 6.15 -2.41 -7.84
N PRO A 19 7.39 -2.81 -8.14
CA PRO A 19 8.58 -2.11 -7.64
C PRO A 19 8.50 -0.60 -7.96
N ASP A 20 8.79 0.26 -6.97
CA ASP A 20 8.82 1.70 -7.24
C ASP A 20 10.14 2.07 -7.92
N PRO A 21 10.14 2.51 -9.21
CA PRO A 21 11.38 2.84 -9.92
C PRO A 21 12.10 4.04 -9.30
N ARG A 22 11.41 4.86 -8.51
CA ARG A 22 12.01 6.01 -7.80
C ARG A 22 12.56 5.60 -6.44
N ARG A 23 12.23 4.40 -5.96
CA ARG A 23 12.54 3.93 -4.59
C ARG A 23 12.84 2.43 -4.63
N PRO A 24 14.10 2.04 -4.85
CA PRO A 24 14.50 0.63 -5.00
C PRO A 24 14.11 -0.29 -3.82
N GLY A 25 13.89 0.28 -2.64
CA GLY A 25 13.46 -0.42 -1.42
C GLY A 25 11.94 -0.46 -1.18
N ALA A 26 11.12 0.11 -2.06
CA ALA A 26 9.67 0.18 -1.88
C ALA A 26 8.89 -0.44 -3.05
N VAL A 27 7.67 -0.86 -2.76
CA VAL A 27 6.70 -1.42 -3.70
C VAL A 27 5.47 -0.52 -3.68
N ARG A 28 5.00 -0.14 -4.87
CA ARG A 28 3.71 0.54 -5.06
C ARG A 28 2.60 -0.49 -4.94
N VAL A 29 1.70 -0.26 -3.99
CA VAL A 29 0.56 -1.12 -3.72
C VAL A 29 -0.71 -0.45 -4.23
N GLU A 30 -1.52 -1.21 -4.94
CA GLU A 30 -2.89 -0.83 -5.31
C GLU A 30 -3.89 -1.76 -4.63
N ILE A 31 -4.98 -1.17 -4.12
CA ILE A 31 -6.04 -1.88 -3.42
C ILE A 31 -7.35 -1.52 -4.11
N ALA A 32 -8.12 -2.54 -4.51
CA ALA A 32 -9.37 -2.40 -5.25
C ALA A 32 -9.25 -1.50 -6.50
N GLY A 33 -8.09 -1.53 -7.17
CA GLY A 33 -7.81 -0.72 -8.36
C GLY A 33 -7.44 0.74 -8.08
N ALA A 34 -7.35 1.14 -6.81
CA ALA A 34 -6.90 2.47 -6.41
C ALA A 34 -5.47 2.41 -5.84
N ARG A 35 -4.65 3.39 -6.21
CA ARG A 35 -3.31 3.53 -5.61
C ARG A 35 -3.43 3.77 -4.11
N PHE A 36 -2.86 2.86 -3.32
CA PHE A 36 -2.85 2.95 -1.87
C PHE A 36 -1.63 3.73 -1.39
N ALA A 37 -0.45 3.11 -1.42
CA ALA A 37 0.79 3.71 -0.91
C ALA A 37 2.02 3.04 -1.51
N ALA A 38 3.20 3.59 -1.21
CA ALA A 38 4.46 2.87 -1.35
C ALA A 38 4.78 2.20 -0.02
N ILE A 39 4.94 0.88 -0.03
CA ILE A 39 5.21 0.05 1.15
C ILE A 39 6.66 -0.46 1.08
N PRO A 40 7.42 -0.46 2.18
CA PRO A 40 8.75 -1.03 2.20
C PRO A 40 8.76 -2.52 1.82
N ARG A 41 9.74 -2.96 1.04
CA ARG A 41 9.84 -4.35 0.55
C ARG A 41 9.86 -5.37 1.67
N GLU A 42 10.47 -5.03 2.79
CA GLU A 42 10.49 -5.87 3.99
C GLU A 42 9.10 -6.09 4.57
N VAL A 43 8.22 -5.08 4.54
CA VAL A 43 6.82 -5.21 5.00
C VAL A 43 6.02 -6.03 3.99
N VAL A 44 6.25 -5.84 2.69
CA VAL A 44 5.63 -6.69 1.65
C VAL A 44 5.96 -8.17 1.87
N ALA A 45 7.20 -8.50 2.22
CA ALA A 45 7.63 -9.86 2.50
C ALA A 45 7.07 -10.38 3.84
N LEU A 46 7.15 -9.58 4.91
CA LEU A 46 6.68 -9.96 6.25
C LEU A 46 5.17 -10.21 6.30
N GLU A 47 4.41 -9.35 5.63
CA GLU A 47 2.95 -9.47 5.52
C GLU A 47 2.53 -10.39 4.38
N GLU A 48 3.46 -11.05 3.69
CA GLU A 48 3.21 -11.96 2.56
C GLU A 48 2.20 -11.37 1.55
N LEU A 49 2.38 -10.10 1.20
CA LEU A 49 1.44 -9.41 0.33
C LEU A 49 1.52 -10.01 -1.08
N ALA A 50 0.35 -10.30 -1.64
CA ALA A 50 0.20 -10.82 -2.98
C ALA A 50 -1.01 -10.19 -3.67
N VAL A 51 -0.99 -10.10 -5.00
CA VAL A 51 -2.17 -9.70 -5.78
C VAL A 51 -3.29 -10.72 -5.52
N GLY A 52 -4.51 -10.22 -5.30
CA GLY A 52 -5.67 -11.00 -4.91
C GLY A 52 -5.81 -11.21 -3.40
N ARG A 53 -4.79 -10.86 -2.60
CA ARG A 53 -4.90 -10.92 -1.14
C ARG A 53 -5.94 -9.93 -0.65
N VAL A 54 -6.84 -10.42 0.19
CA VAL A 54 -7.85 -9.60 0.86
C VAL A 54 -7.18 -8.75 1.93
N VAL A 55 -7.57 -7.47 1.97
CA VAL A 55 -7.12 -6.48 2.93
C VAL A 55 -8.26 -6.26 3.93
N ASP A 56 -8.16 -6.91 5.08
CA ASP A 56 -9.03 -6.64 6.22
C ASP A 56 -8.63 -5.33 6.93
N ALA A 57 -9.42 -4.93 7.92
CA ALA A 57 -9.19 -3.68 8.64
C ALA A 57 -7.86 -3.66 9.41
N GLU A 58 -7.41 -4.81 9.93
CA GLU A 58 -6.15 -4.91 10.68
C GLU A 58 -4.94 -4.78 9.76
N LEU A 59 -4.96 -5.51 8.63
CA LEU A 59 -3.94 -5.39 7.59
C LEU A 59 -3.92 -3.98 7.01
N GLN A 60 -5.09 -3.37 6.78
CA GLN A 60 -5.17 -1.99 6.30
C GLN A 60 -4.49 -1.01 7.27
N GLN A 61 -4.72 -1.14 8.57
CA GLN A 61 -4.06 -0.31 9.59
C GLN A 61 -2.54 -0.52 9.61
N ARG A 62 -2.08 -1.77 9.55
CA ARG A 62 -0.65 -2.10 9.51
C ARG A 62 0.04 -1.53 8.28
N LEU A 63 -0.58 -1.67 7.10
CA LEU A 63 -0.06 -1.09 5.86
C LEU A 63 -0.05 0.45 5.90
N GLY A 64 -1.06 1.07 6.51
CA GLY A 64 -1.09 2.52 6.75
C GLY A 64 0.08 2.99 7.62
N ALA A 65 0.30 2.34 8.76
CA ALA A 65 1.41 2.67 9.66
C ALA A 65 2.79 2.49 8.97
N ALA A 66 2.95 1.44 8.17
CA ALA A 66 4.17 1.22 7.40
C ALA A 66 4.40 2.32 6.34
N ALA A 67 3.33 2.75 5.66
CA ALA A 67 3.41 3.84 4.69
C ALA A 67 3.80 5.17 5.34
N ASP A 68 3.24 5.48 6.52
CA ASP A 68 3.56 6.69 7.27
C ASP A 68 5.01 6.71 7.75
N ALA A 69 5.52 5.58 8.26
CA ALA A 69 6.91 5.42 8.65
C ALA A 69 7.88 5.65 7.47
N GLU A 70 7.58 5.06 6.31
CA GLU A 70 8.37 5.29 5.08
C GLU A 70 8.30 6.77 4.65
N ALA A 71 7.14 7.41 4.72
CA ALA A 71 7.00 8.83 4.38
C ALA A 71 7.80 9.74 5.31
N ALA A 72 7.80 9.46 6.62
CA ALA A 72 8.58 10.18 7.61
C ALA A 72 10.09 10.01 7.36
N PHE A 73 10.56 8.78 7.17
CA PHE A 73 11.96 8.46 6.85
C PHE A 73 12.43 9.23 5.60
N ARG A 74 11.61 9.25 4.55
CA ARG A 74 11.92 9.99 3.31
C ARG A 74 11.96 11.49 3.48
N THR A 75 11.09 12.02 4.33
CA THR A 75 11.09 13.45 4.64
C THR A 75 12.40 13.85 5.31
N VAL A 76 12.88 13.04 6.25
CA VAL A 76 14.18 13.24 6.90
C VAL A 76 15.34 13.11 5.90
N LEU A 77 15.37 12.04 5.10
CA LEU A 77 16.43 11.85 4.08
C LEU A 77 16.53 13.05 3.12
N ARG A 78 15.39 13.52 2.60
CA ARG A 78 15.36 14.70 1.73
C ARG A 78 15.87 15.96 2.41
N ALA A 79 15.63 16.12 3.71
CA ALA A 79 16.14 17.26 4.46
C ALA A 79 17.67 17.18 4.61
N LEU A 80 18.22 15.97 4.76
CA LEU A 80 19.67 15.74 4.86
C LEU A 80 20.39 15.92 3.51
N GLU A 81 19.81 15.48 2.40
CA GLU A 81 20.38 15.61 1.05
C GLU A 81 20.43 17.06 0.54
N ARG A 82 19.64 17.95 1.14
CA ARG A 82 19.52 19.37 0.74
C ARG A 82 20.56 20.28 1.41
N ARG A 83 21.51 19.71 2.14
CA ARG A 83 22.53 20.43 2.91
C ARG A 83 23.93 20.18 2.35
#